data_AF-A0A9P6SUW7-F1
#
_entry.id   AF-A0A9P6SUW7-F1
#
_cell.length_a   1.000
_cell.length_b   1.000
_cell.length_c   1.000
_cell.angle_alpha   90.00
_cell.angle_beta   90.00
_cell.angle_gamma   90.00
#
_symmetry.space_group_name_H-M   'P 1'
#
loop_
_entity.id
_entity.type
_entity.pdbx_description
1 polymer ?
#
loop_
_entity_poly.entity_id
_entity_poly.type
_entity_poly.pdbx_seq_one_letter_code
_entity_poly.pdbx_strand_id
1 'polypeptide(L)'
;MASESALRSLIGTSLRHEDGDVRKSAANALGLQSALPESALWALIGALQDENEDIRMEAASTLGKQLILPESALHALTGALQDKNGYVRYLAIKMLGEQPRLPESVLQSLIGALQYKNEDVRIGVTYALGEQLTLPEAALQALIGALQDENEYVRYSVVKTMRKQSVLPESALQALISSLHDKNGYVKLLTACVLGKHSTLPESAFQTLIGALQRKNVDIRISAAQGLGTQLILSESALQAITCALQDENEYVRESAANTLGKQPTLPEFALQPLIGALQDKDRNVRKTVACALGKQSTLPEFALQPLIGALQDKDRNVKKAAVRALGKQRTLPGSALQALIGELQDENEETVNALEQHV
;
A
#
# COMPACT_ATOMS: atom_id res chain seq x y z
N MET A 1 11.30 -11.58 -34.79
CA MET A 1 12.24 -10.43 -34.87
C MET A 1 12.13 -9.86 -36.28
N ALA A 2 11.93 -8.55 -36.44
CA ALA A 2 11.93 -7.95 -37.79
C ALA A 2 13.35 -8.02 -38.38
N SER A 3 13.47 -8.12 -39.71
CA SER A 3 14.79 -8.08 -40.36
C SER A 3 15.44 -6.71 -40.16
N GLU A 4 16.78 -6.67 -40.15
CA GLU A 4 17.53 -5.42 -40.02
C GLU A 4 17.17 -4.41 -41.14
N SER A 5 16.86 -4.90 -42.34
CA SER A 5 16.37 -4.11 -43.46
C SER A 5 15.00 -3.48 -43.19
N ALA A 6 14.06 -4.22 -42.59
CA ALA A 6 12.75 -3.72 -42.24
C ALA A 6 12.86 -2.65 -41.15
N LEU A 7 13.72 -2.87 -40.15
CA LEU A 7 13.95 -1.90 -39.08
C LEU A 7 14.58 -0.60 -39.60
N ARG A 8 15.56 -0.69 -40.52
CA ARG A 8 16.13 0.49 -41.19
C ARG A 8 15.08 1.28 -41.98
N SER A 9 14.16 0.60 -42.68
CA SER A 9 13.08 1.27 -43.40
C SER A 9 12.09 1.94 -42.44
N LEU A 10 11.68 1.27 -41.36
CA LEU A 10 10.80 1.86 -40.35
C LEU A 10 11.38 3.16 -39.77
N ILE A 11 12.67 3.14 -39.42
CA ILE A 11 13.39 4.27 -38.82
C ILE A 11 13.66 5.39 -39.83
N GLY A 12 14.21 5.03 -41.00
CA GLY A 12 14.77 5.99 -41.95
C GLY A 12 13.75 6.59 -42.90
N THR A 13 12.69 5.84 -43.25
CA THR A 13 11.70 6.25 -44.24
C THR A 13 10.31 6.42 -43.63
N SER A 14 9.81 5.41 -42.90
CA SER A 14 8.39 5.40 -42.51
C SER A 14 8.06 6.34 -41.34
N LEU A 15 8.93 6.46 -40.34
CA LEU A 15 8.76 7.42 -39.24
C LEU A 15 8.93 8.89 -39.66
N ARG A 16 9.50 9.14 -40.84
CA ARG A 16 9.70 10.49 -41.40
C ARG A 16 8.79 10.77 -42.59
N HIS A 17 7.80 9.91 -42.80
CA HIS A 17 6.89 10.02 -43.92
C HIS A 17 5.95 11.22 -43.77
N GLU A 18 5.57 11.85 -44.87
CA GLU A 18 4.66 13.01 -44.88
C GLU A 18 3.24 12.65 -44.39
N ASP A 19 2.77 11.44 -44.72
CA ASP A 19 1.53 10.86 -44.20
C ASP A 19 1.67 10.40 -42.73
N GLY A 20 0.82 10.95 -41.85
CA GLY A 20 0.78 10.62 -40.43
C GLY A 20 0.34 9.18 -40.13
N ASP A 21 -0.48 8.55 -40.97
CA ASP A 21 -0.90 7.15 -40.76
C ASP A 21 0.27 6.19 -41.00
N VAL A 22 1.14 6.52 -41.95
CA VAL A 22 2.38 5.78 -42.21
C VAL A 22 3.35 5.92 -41.03
N ARG A 23 3.51 7.14 -40.50
CA ARG A 23 4.34 7.39 -39.32
C ARG A 23 3.82 6.65 -38.09
N LYS A 24 2.51 6.68 -37.84
CA LYS A 24 1.86 5.95 -36.73
C LYS A 24 2.06 4.43 -36.85
N SER A 25 1.84 3.89 -38.05
CA SER A 25 2.06 2.46 -38.32
C SER A 25 3.52 2.06 -38.09
N ALA A 26 4.46 2.94 -38.43
CA ALA A 26 5.87 2.72 -38.20
C ALA A 26 6.23 2.70 -36.71
N ALA A 27 5.71 3.66 -35.92
CA ALA A 27 5.90 3.68 -34.47
C ALA A 27 5.34 2.41 -33.80
N ASN A 28 4.12 2.01 -34.17
CA ASN A 28 3.48 0.80 -33.64
C ASN A 28 4.29 -0.47 -33.99
N ALA A 29 4.76 -0.58 -35.23
CA ALA A 29 5.58 -1.71 -35.66
C ALA A 29 6.89 -1.84 -34.86
N LEU A 30 7.49 -0.72 -34.44
CA LEU A 30 8.64 -0.73 -33.52
C LEU A 30 8.22 -1.20 -32.11
N GLY A 31 7.04 -0.81 -31.63
CA GLY A 31 6.48 -1.22 -30.34
C GLY A 31 6.12 -2.69 -30.20
N LEU A 32 6.17 -3.47 -31.28
CA LEU A 32 6.07 -4.94 -31.24
C LEU A 32 7.41 -5.62 -30.90
N GLN A 33 8.50 -4.87 -30.84
CA GLN A 33 9.81 -5.42 -30.49
C GLN A 33 10.06 -5.33 -28.98
N SER A 34 10.50 -6.45 -28.41
CA SER A 34 10.86 -6.53 -26.99
C SER A 34 12.15 -5.78 -26.63
N ALA A 35 13.02 -5.57 -27.61
CA ALA A 35 14.26 -4.83 -27.46
C ALA A 35 14.51 -4.02 -28.74
N LEU A 36 14.69 -2.72 -28.58
CA LEU A 36 14.94 -1.80 -29.68
C LEU A 36 16.43 -1.42 -29.76
N PRO A 37 17.02 -1.37 -30.97
CA PRO A 37 18.35 -0.83 -31.15
C PRO A 37 18.36 0.68 -30.93
N GLU A 38 19.53 1.24 -30.60
CA GLU A 38 19.68 2.66 -30.27
C GLU A 38 19.13 3.61 -31.35
N SER A 39 19.32 3.26 -32.63
CA SER A 39 18.78 4.03 -33.76
C SER A 39 17.24 4.11 -33.77
N ALA A 40 16.56 3.05 -33.33
CA ALA A 40 15.11 3.05 -33.19
C ALA A 40 14.67 3.93 -32.03
N LEU A 41 15.39 3.88 -30.90
CA LEU A 41 15.13 4.73 -29.75
C LEU A 41 15.27 6.22 -30.11
N TRP A 42 16.32 6.60 -30.84
CA TRP A 42 16.50 7.97 -31.33
C TRP A 42 15.37 8.43 -32.26
N ALA A 43 14.89 7.56 -33.15
CA ALA A 43 13.78 7.90 -34.02
C ALA A 43 12.46 8.07 -33.24
N LEU A 44 12.22 7.24 -32.23
CA LEU A 44 11.06 7.39 -31.33
C LEU A 44 11.16 8.64 -30.46
N ILE A 45 12.36 9.01 -30.00
CA ILE A 45 12.61 10.29 -29.32
C ILE A 45 12.21 11.47 -30.23
N GLY A 46 12.56 11.41 -31.52
CA GLY A 46 12.11 12.40 -32.50
C GLY A 46 10.58 12.39 -32.69
N ALA A 47 9.97 11.22 -32.75
CA ALA A 47 8.52 11.06 -32.90
C ALA A 47 7.71 11.57 -31.69
N LEU A 48 8.32 11.73 -30.51
CA LEU A 48 7.69 12.42 -29.38
C LEU A 48 7.43 13.91 -29.64
N GLN A 49 8.00 14.48 -30.71
CA GLN A 49 7.79 15.89 -31.10
C GLN A 49 6.92 16.00 -32.38
N ASP A 50 6.28 14.92 -32.81
CA ASP A 50 5.43 14.92 -34.00
C ASP A 50 4.22 15.86 -33.83
N GLU A 51 3.79 16.50 -34.91
CA GLU A 51 2.59 17.34 -34.92
C GLU A 51 1.32 16.58 -34.53
N ASN A 52 1.26 15.29 -34.90
CA ASN A 52 0.14 14.40 -34.65
C ASN A 52 0.28 13.74 -33.28
N GLU A 53 -0.74 13.93 -32.44
CA GLU A 53 -0.78 13.40 -31.08
C GLU A 53 -0.80 11.87 -31.03
N ASP A 54 -1.41 11.19 -32.02
CA ASP A 54 -1.41 9.72 -32.09
C ASP A 54 0.01 9.17 -32.22
N ILE A 55 0.86 9.84 -32.99
CA ILE A 55 2.25 9.44 -33.18
C ILE A 55 3.04 9.69 -31.91
N ARG A 56 2.86 10.85 -31.26
CA ARG A 56 3.51 11.14 -29.96
C ARG A 56 3.10 10.14 -28.89
N MET A 57 1.82 9.77 -28.83
CA MET A 57 1.31 8.73 -27.92
C MET A 57 1.95 7.37 -28.18
N GLU A 58 1.97 6.93 -29.45
CA GLU A 58 2.55 5.64 -29.83
C GLU A 58 4.06 5.61 -29.56
N ALA A 59 4.76 6.73 -29.80
CA ALA A 59 6.18 6.86 -29.49
C ALA A 59 6.44 6.75 -27.98
N ALA A 60 5.67 7.45 -27.14
CA ALA A 60 5.78 7.37 -25.68
C ALA A 60 5.50 5.95 -25.17
N SER A 61 4.43 5.32 -25.66
CA SER A 61 4.08 3.94 -25.27
C SER A 61 5.15 2.94 -25.71
N THR A 62 5.66 3.08 -26.93
CA THR A 62 6.69 2.18 -27.47
C THR A 62 8.00 2.28 -26.70
N LEU A 63 8.42 3.48 -26.32
CA LEU A 63 9.59 3.67 -25.47
C LEU A 63 9.41 2.98 -24.12
N GLY A 64 8.29 3.16 -23.43
CA GLY A 64 8.14 2.59 -22.10
C GLY A 64 7.89 1.07 -22.04
N LYS A 65 7.57 0.41 -23.17
CA LYS A 65 7.62 -1.06 -23.27
C LYS A 65 9.05 -1.60 -23.11
N GLN A 66 10.08 -0.77 -23.24
CA GLN A 66 11.47 -1.17 -23.03
C GLN A 66 11.76 -1.26 -21.53
N LEU A 67 12.34 -2.39 -21.10
CA LEU A 67 12.61 -2.67 -19.70
C LEU A 67 13.57 -1.65 -19.06
N ILE A 68 14.57 -1.20 -19.83
CA ILE A 68 15.56 -0.21 -19.42
C ILE A 68 15.72 0.79 -20.56
N LEU A 69 15.35 2.04 -20.29
CA LEU A 69 15.52 3.13 -21.23
C LEU A 69 16.88 3.83 -21.05
N PRO A 70 17.53 4.26 -22.15
CA PRO A 70 18.68 5.14 -22.05
C PRO A 70 18.26 6.51 -21.50
N GLU A 71 19.19 7.21 -20.85
CA GLU A 71 18.94 8.50 -20.21
C GLU A 71 18.37 9.55 -21.19
N SER A 72 18.79 9.52 -22.47
CA SER A 72 18.22 10.38 -23.51
C SER A 72 16.72 10.17 -23.73
N ALA A 73 16.25 8.92 -23.71
CA ALA A 73 14.83 8.59 -23.83
C ALA A 73 14.04 9.01 -22.59
N LEU A 74 14.63 8.85 -21.40
CA LEU A 74 14.02 9.31 -20.14
C LEU A 74 13.85 10.84 -20.13
N HIS A 75 14.85 11.59 -20.59
CA HIS A 75 14.74 13.05 -20.74
C HIS A 75 13.69 13.44 -21.79
N ALA A 76 13.60 12.72 -22.90
CA ALA A 76 12.58 12.98 -23.91
C ALA A 76 11.15 12.75 -23.37
N LEU A 77 10.94 11.65 -22.62
CA LEU A 77 9.68 11.40 -21.92
C LEU A 77 9.40 12.48 -20.87
N THR A 78 10.43 12.97 -20.17
CA THR A 78 10.26 14.07 -19.21
C THR A 78 9.86 15.38 -19.91
N GLY A 79 10.36 15.64 -21.11
CA GLY A 79 9.91 16.76 -21.94
C GLY A 79 8.45 16.61 -22.37
N ALA A 80 8.00 15.39 -22.67
CA ALA A 80 6.62 15.09 -23.03
C ALA A 80 5.61 15.30 -21.89
N LEU A 81 6.06 15.59 -20.66
CA LEU A 81 5.19 16.04 -19.57
C LEU A 81 4.55 17.41 -19.84
N GLN A 82 5.09 18.20 -20.76
CA GLN A 82 4.52 19.48 -21.20
C GLN A 82 3.68 19.36 -22.47
N ASP A 83 3.38 18.14 -22.92
CA ASP A 83 2.58 17.95 -24.14
C ASP A 83 1.20 18.59 -24.02
N LYS A 84 0.70 19.15 -25.13
CA LYS A 84 -0.65 19.71 -25.23
C LYS A 84 -1.73 18.66 -24.95
N ASN A 85 -1.50 17.41 -25.32
CA ASN A 85 -2.43 16.30 -25.15
C ASN A 85 -2.22 15.59 -23.80
N GLY A 86 -3.28 15.48 -23.00
CA GLY A 86 -3.22 14.87 -21.67
C GLY A 86 -2.89 13.38 -21.66
N TYR A 87 -3.25 12.63 -22.69
CA TYR A 87 -2.89 11.22 -22.81
C TYR A 87 -1.39 11.02 -23.08
N VAL A 88 -0.77 11.88 -23.89
CA VAL A 88 0.69 11.87 -24.09
C VAL A 88 1.41 12.10 -22.76
N ARG A 89 0.96 13.10 -21.98
CA ARG A 89 1.50 13.37 -20.64
C ARG A 89 1.34 12.16 -19.71
N TYR A 90 0.14 11.59 -19.64
CA TYR A 90 -0.15 10.41 -18.83
C TYR A 90 0.76 9.23 -19.19
N LEU A 91 0.91 8.93 -20.48
CA LEU A 91 1.79 7.85 -20.94
C LEU A 91 3.24 8.13 -20.54
N ALA A 92 3.75 9.33 -20.81
CA ALA A 92 5.12 9.69 -20.44
C ALA A 92 5.39 9.48 -18.95
N ILE A 93 4.48 9.93 -18.08
CA ILE A 93 4.56 9.72 -16.62
C ILE A 93 4.56 8.23 -16.27
N LYS A 94 3.58 7.49 -16.81
CA LYS A 94 3.41 6.07 -16.49
C LYS A 94 4.68 5.29 -16.85
N MET A 95 5.22 5.54 -18.05
CA MET A 95 6.42 4.88 -18.54
C MET A 95 7.66 5.25 -17.73
N LEU A 96 7.78 6.50 -17.25
CA LEU A 96 8.84 6.90 -16.32
C LEU A 96 8.71 6.18 -14.96
N GLY A 97 7.50 6.03 -14.44
CA GLY A 97 7.25 5.32 -13.18
C GLY A 97 7.50 3.81 -13.26
N GLU A 98 7.33 3.20 -14.42
CA GLU A 98 7.62 1.77 -14.65
C GLU A 98 9.13 1.47 -14.72
N GLN A 99 9.99 2.49 -14.85
CA GLN A 99 11.42 2.28 -14.83
C GLN A 99 11.90 1.91 -13.42
N PRO A 100 12.65 0.79 -13.26
CA PRO A 100 13.09 0.33 -11.95
C PRO A 100 13.95 1.34 -11.19
N ARG A 101 14.70 2.16 -11.91
CA ARG A 101 15.55 3.22 -11.35
C ARG A 101 15.67 4.38 -12.32
N LEU A 102 15.31 5.56 -11.85
CA LEU A 102 15.51 6.81 -12.58
C LEU A 102 16.88 7.43 -12.24
N PRO A 103 17.62 7.96 -13.23
CA PRO A 103 18.81 8.77 -13.00
C PRO A 103 18.50 10.05 -12.21
N GLU A 104 19.49 10.57 -11.48
CA GLU A 104 19.34 11.79 -10.67
C GLU A 104 18.87 13.00 -11.50
N SER A 105 19.41 13.16 -12.72
CA SER A 105 19.04 14.21 -13.68
C SER A 105 17.53 14.18 -14.03
N VAL A 106 16.97 12.98 -14.18
CA VAL A 106 15.56 12.75 -14.46
C VAL A 106 14.72 13.00 -13.20
N LEU A 107 15.17 12.55 -12.02
CA LEU A 107 14.51 12.85 -10.75
C LEU A 107 14.42 14.36 -10.50
N GLN A 108 15.49 15.12 -10.75
CA GLN A 108 15.48 16.58 -10.65
C GLN A 108 14.48 17.23 -11.60
N SER A 109 14.36 16.71 -12.82
CA SER A 109 13.39 17.18 -13.78
C SER A 109 11.94 16.89 -13.35
N LEU A 110 11.69 15.70 -12.78
CA LEU A 110 10.41 15.34 -12.18
C LEU A 110 10.06 16.21 -10.96
N ILE A 111 11.03 16.51 -10.10
CA ILE A 111 10.85 17.44 -8.98
C ILE A 111 10.37 18.80 -9.48
N GLY A 112 10.97 19.32 -10.55
CA GLY A 112 10.51 20.57 -11.20
C GLY A 112 9.09 20.46 -11.76
N ALA A 113 8.72 19.30 -12.30
CA ALA A 113 7.38 19.05 -12.85
C ALA A 113 6.25 19.04 -11.81
N LEU A 114 6.57 18.91 -10.51
CA LEU A 114 5.59 19.11 -9.43
C LEU A 114 5.08 20.55 -9.34
N GLN A 115 5.72 21.51 -10.00
CA GLN A 115 5.27 22.92 -10.05
C GLN A 115 4.53 23.27 -11.35
N TYR A 116 4.25 22.28 -12.21
CA TYR A 116 3.53 22.54 -13.45
C TYR A 116 2.07 22.93 -13.19
N LYS A 117 1.54 23.77 -14.07
CA LYS A 117 0.14 24.22 -14.01
C LYS A 117 -0.86 23.07 -14.12
N ASN A 118 -0.51 22.04 -14.88
CA ASN A 118 -1.34 20.87 -15.14
C ASN A 118 -1.42 19.95 -13.91
N GLU A 119 -2.58 19.87 -13.26
CA GLU A 119 -2.79 19.02 -12.08
C GLU A 119 -2.60 17.53 -12.37
N ASP A 120 -2.97 17.06 -13.57
CA ASP A 120 -2.76 15.67 -14.01
C ASP A 120 -1.26 15.32 -14.05
N VAL A 121 -0.42 16.27 -14.44
CA VAL A 121 1.04 16.09 -14.41
C VAL A 121 1.53 16.03 -12.99
N ARG A 122 1.11 16.96 -12.12
CA ARG A 122 1.53 16.96 -10.71
C ARG A 122 1.15 15.63 -10.03
N ILE A 123 -0.09 15.17 -10.20
CA ILE A 123 -0.56 13.87 -9.69
C ILE A 123 0.31 12.75 -10.25
N GLY A 124 0.47 12.68 -11.56
CA GLY A 124 1.22 11.60 -12.18
C GLY A 124 2.70 11.57 -11.79
N VAL A 125 3.35 12.73 -11.67
CA VAL A 125 4.73 12.84 -11.23
C VAL A 125 4.90 12.34 -9.80
N THR A 126 3.99 12.69 -8.88
CA THR A 126 4.04 12.14 -7.52
C THR A 126 3.93 10.61 -7.51
N TYR A 127 3.14 10.03 -8.42
CA TYR A 127 3.03 8.60 -8.62
C TYR A 127 4.33 7.99 -9.13
N ALA A 128 4.93 8.55 -10.19
CA ALA A 128 6.18 8.06 -10.77
C ALA A 128 7.34 8.10 -9.77
N LEU A 129 7.43 9.16 -8.96
CA LEU A 129 8.38 9.24 -7.85
C LEU A 129 8.13 8.12 -6.81
N GLY A 130 6.86 7.85 -6.49
CA GLY A 130 6.50 6.81 -5.52
C GLY A 130 6.71 5.37 -5.96
N GLU A 131 6.94 5.11 -7.25
CA GLU A 131 7.37 3.79 -7.74
C GLU A 131 8.88 3.56 -7.55
N GLN A 132 9.65 4.61 -7.27
CA GLN A 132 11.06 4.46 -6.92
C GLN A 132 11.20 3.89 -5.50
N LEU A 133 12.05 2.87 -5.36
CA LEU A 133 12.27 2.18 -4.09
C LEU A 133 12.75 3.11 -2.97
N THR A 134 13.61 4.07 -3.33
CA THR A 134 14.17 5.07 -2.42
C THR A 134 14.18 6.42 -3.10
N LEU A 135 13.68 7.45 -2.40
CA LEU A 135 13.69 8.83 -2.89
C LEU A 135 14.88 9.60 -2.32
N PRO A 136 15.57 10.43 -3.13
CA PRO A 136 16.56 11.38 -2.62
C PRO A 136 15.88 12.44 -1.76
N GLU A 137 16.63 13.05 -0.84
CA GLU A 137 16.11 14.07 0.08
C GLU A 137 15.42 15.23 -0.66
N ALA A 138 15.98 15.66 -1.79
CA ALA A 138 15.39 16.71 -2.62
C ALA A 138 13.97 16.34 -3.12
N ALA A 139 13.73 15.07 -3.48
CA ALA A 139 12.41 14.61 -3.90
C ALA A 139 11.43 14.57 -2.72
N LEU A 140 11.88 14.14 -1.54
CA LEU A 140 11.07 14.15 -0.33
C LEU A 140 10.68 15.59 0.07
N GLN A 141 11.60 16.54 0.01
CA GLN A 141 11.33 17.95 0.28
C GLN A 141 10.34 18.55 -0.72
N ALA A 142 10.44 18.20 -2.01
CA ALA A 142 9.48 18.64 -3.00
C ALA A 142 8.08 18.05 -2.77
N LEU A 143 8.00 16.77 -2.38
CA LEU A 143 6.75 16.12 -1.99
C LEU A 143 6.14 16.78 -0.74
N ILE A 144 6.95 17.15 0.25
CA ILE A 144 6.49 17.93 1.42
C ILE A 144 5.82 19.23 0.99
N GLY A 145 6.41 19.97 0.05
CA GLY A 145 5.79 21.16 -0.53
C GLY A 145 4.46 20.84 -1.23
N ALA A 146 4.40 19.74 -1.98
CA ALA A 146 3.20 19.30 -2.68
C ALA A 146 2.05 18.81 -1.76
N LEU A 147 2.32 18.59 -0.45
CA LEU A 147 1.24 18.42 0.54
C LEU A 147 0.40 19.69 0.76
N GLN A 148 0.84 20.85 0.24
CA GLN A 148 0.09 22.10 0.29
C GLN A 148 -0.55 22.48 -1.06
N ASP A 149 -0.55 21.55 -2.03
CA ASP A 149 -1.12 21.78 -3.36
C ASP A 149 -2.60 22.18 -3.27
N GLU A 150 -3.06 23.08 -4.15
CA GLU A 150 -4.46 23.52 -4.19
C GLU A 150 -5.44 22.36 -4.45
N ASN A 151 -5.01 21.40 -5.28
CA ASN A 151 -5.77 20.25 -5.74
C ASN A 151 -5.62 19.08 -4.75
N GLU A 152 -6.75 18.58 -4.23
CA GLU A 152 -6.78 17.48 -3.26
C GLU A 152 -6.23 16.15 -3.78
N TYR A 153 -6.31 15.88 -5.08
CA TYR A 153 -5.79 14.65 -5.67
C TYR A 153 -4.27 14.65 -5.71
N VAL A 154 -3.64 15.81 -5.91
CA VAL A 154 -2.18 15.96 -5.78
C VAL A 154 -1.78 15.65 -4.34
N ARG A 155 -2.39 16.32 -3.35
CA ARG A 155 -2.10 16.09 -1.92
C ARG A 155 -2.31 14.64 -1.53
N TYR A 156 -3.42 14.02 -1.97
CA TYR A 156 -3.70 12.60 -1.74
C TYR A 156 -2.62 11.69 -2.33
N SER A 157 -2.21 11.96 -3.56
CA SER A 157 -1.19 11.17 -4.25
C SER A 157 0.18 11.28 -3.56
N VAL A 158 0.54 12.46 -3.05
CA VAL A 158 1.74 12.66 -2.23
C VAL A 158 1.71 11.78 -0.99
N VAL A 159 0.62 11.79 -0.22
CA VAL A 159 0.50 10.95 0.99
C VAL A 159 0.59 9.47 0.63
N LYS A 160 -0.04 9.05 -0.48
CA LYS A 160 0.06 7.68 -0.99
C LYS A 160 1.50 7.30 -1.35
N THR A 161 2.26 8.22 -1.93
CA THR A 161 3.67 8.05 -2.25
C THR A 161 4.52 7.93 -0.99
N MET A 162 4.32 8.79 0.01
CA MET A 162 5.01 8.71 1.30
C MET A 162 4.74 7.37 2.01
N ARG A 163 3.54 6.80 1.89
CA ARG A 163 3.20 5.47 2.43
C ARG A 163 4.06 4.33 1.88
N LYS A 164 4.56 4.46 0.64
CA LYS A 164 5.38 3.44 -0.02
C LYS A 164 6.84 3.50 0.42
N GLN A 165 7.29 4.63 0.94
CA GLN A 165 8.66 4.81 1.38
C GLN A 165 8.89 4.08 2.70
N SER A 166 9.98 3.34 2.81
CA SER A 166 10.32 2.58 4.03
C SER A 166 10.80 3.47 5.17
N VAL A 167 11.39 4.62 4.84
CA VAL A 167 11.91 5.60 5.80
C VAL A 167 11.41 6.98 5.38
N LEU A 168 10.80 7.69 6.33
CA LEU A 168 10.40 9.09 6.16
C LEU A 168 11.23 9.96 7.11
N PRO A 169 11.84 11.06 6.63
CA PRO A 169 12.54 12.00 7.49
C PRO A 169 11.55 12.70 8.43
N GLU A 170 12.06 13.25 9.54
CA GLU A 170 11.24 13.94 10.53
C GLU A 170 10.43 15.09 9.93
N SER A 171 11.01 15.83 8.98
CA SER A 171 10.32 16.88 8.21
C SER A 171 9.07 16.37 7.49
N ALA A 172 9.14 15.18 6.87
CA ALA A 172 8.01 14.57 6.18
C ALA A 172 6.92 14.12 7.17
N LEU A 173 7.32 13.59 8.33
CA LEU A 173 6.37 13.23 9.40
C LEU A 173 5.65 14.48 9.93
N GLN A 174 6.35 15.58 10.15
CA GLN A 174 5.74 16.85 10.59
C GLN A 174 4.77 17.43 9.56
N ALA A 175 5.14 17.34 8.27
CA ALA A 175 4.26 17.77 7.19
C ALA A 175 3.00 16.91 7.11
N LEU A 176 3.13 15.58 7.23
CA LEU A 176 2.00 14.67 7.33
C LEU A 176 1.14 15.00 8.57
N ILE A 177 1.73 15.28 9.73
CA ILE A 177 0.96 15.69 10.92
C ILE A 177 0.09 16.92 10.61
N SER A 178 0.61 17.89 9.87
CA SER A 178 -0.16 19.06 9.43
C SER A 178 -1.29 18.66 8.45
N SER A 179 -1.05 17.70 7.56
CA SER A 179 -2.06 17.14 6.64
C SER A 179 -3.19 16.35 7.33
N LEU A 180 -3.11 16.07 8.64
CA LEU A 180 -4.27 15.59 9.42
C LEU A 180 -5.39 16.63 9.51
N HIS A 181 -5.06 17.90 9.31
CA HIS A 181 -5.99 19.02 9.33
C HIS A 181 -6.41 19.45 7.92
N ASP A 182 -6.11 18.66 6.88
CA ASP A 182 -6.45 18.95 5.49
C ASP A 182 -7.96 19.24 5.30
N LYS A 183 -8.33 20.10 4.36
CA LYS A 183 -9.74 20.37 4.02
C LYS A 183 -10.47 19.12 3.52
N ASN A 184 -9.77 18.24 2.80
CA ASN A 184 -10.31 17.03 2.21
C ASN A 184 -10.24 15.83 3.18
N GLY A 185 -11.39 15.18 3.41
CA GLY A 185 -11.48 14.05 4.33
C GLY A 185 -10.67 12.81 3.93
N TYR A 186 -10.46 12.57 2.62
CA TYR A 186 -9.64 11.44 2.16
C TYR A 186 -8.15 11.68 2.40
N VAL A 187 -7.68 12.91 2.22
CA VAL A 187 -6.28 13.28 2.54
C VAL A 187 -6.03 13.10 4.02
N LYS A 188 -6.85 13.70 4.90
CA LYS A 188 -6.74 13.54 6.37
C LYS A 188 -6.62 12.09 6.79
N LEU A 189 -7.50 11.27 6.24
CA LEU A 189 -7.61 9.87 6.57
C LEU A 189 -6.42 9.04 6.09
N LEU A 190 -5.97 9.26 4.84
CA LEU A 190 -4.82 8.54 4.32
C LEU A 190 -3.57 8.93 5.10
N THR A 191 -3.44 10.21 5.46
CA THR A 191 -2.35 10.71 6.29
C THR A 191 -2.34 10.03 7.65
N ALA A 192 -3.50 9.93 8.31
CA ALA A 192 -3.62 9.23 9.57
C ALA A 192 -3.19 7.75 9.44
N CYS A 193 -3.56 7.09 8.33
CA CYS A 193 -3.11 5.74 8.00
C CYS A 193 -1.58 5.64 7.84
N VAL A 194 -0.95 6.59 7.13
CA VAL A 194 0.51 6.60 6.93
C VAL A 194 1.21 6.78 8.27
N LEU A 195 0.81 7.81 9.02
CA LEU A 195 1.38 8.09 10.33
C LEU A 195 1.13 6.96 11.32
N GLY A 196 0.00 6.25 11.20
CA GLY A 196 -0.33 5.10 12.03
C GLY A 196 0.63 3.92 11.88
N LYS A 197 1.39 3.82 10.79
CA LYS A 197 2.50 2.85 10.70
C LYS A 197 3.73 3.27 11.50
N HIS A 198 3.81 4.53 11.94
CA HIS A 198 4.89 5.08 12.75
C HIS A 198 4.43 5.23 14.22
N SER A 199 5.35 5.02 15.17
CA SER A 199 5.03 4.75 16.58
C SER A 199 4.55 5.95 17.42
N THR A 200 4.57 7.16 16.89
CA THR A 200 4.20 8.38 17.65
C THR A 200 3.19 9.22 16.86
N LEU A 201 1.95 9.25 17.35
CA LEU A 201 0.82 9.92 16.70
C LEU A 201 0.24 11.01 17.62
N PRO A 202 -0.12 12.20 17.10
CA PRO A 202 -0.86 13.21 17.86
C PRO A 202 -2.33 12.80 18.06
N GLU A 203 -2.98 13.33 19.09
CA GLU A 203 -4.38 12.98 19.46
C GLU A 203 -5.38 13.21 18.31
N SER A 204 -5.20 14.26 17.51
CA SER A 204 -6.02 14.55 16.34
C SER A 204 -5.95 13.46 15.26
N ALA A 205 -4.82 12.76 15.16
CA ALA A 205 -4.68 11.62 14.26
C ALA A 205 -5.57 10.46 14.71
N PHE A 206 -5.64 10.18 16.02
CA PHE A 206 -6.46 9.09 16.53
C PHE A 206 -7.95 9.32 16.31
N GLN A 207 -8.45 10.53 16.52
CA GLN A 207 -9.85 10.85 16.22
C GLN A 207 -10.17 10.66 14.73
N THR A 208 -9.20 10.98 13.87
CA THR A 208 -9.32 10.75 12.43
C THR A 208 -9.31 9.26 12.08
N LEU A 209 -8.45 8.45 12.72
CA LEU A 209 -8.41 6.99 12.56
C LEU A 209 -9.71 6.33 13.06
N ILE A 210 -10.26 6.79 14.18
CA ILE A 210 -11.55 6.31 14.70
C ILE A 210 -12.65 6.52 13.66
N GLY A 211 -12.75 7.73 13.09
CA GLY A 211 -13.71 8.02 12.02
C GLY A 211 -13.42 7.29 10.69
N ALA A 212 -12.19 6.81 10.48
CA ALA A 212 -11.79 6.08 9.28
C ALA A 212 -12.30 4.64 9.25
N LEU A 213 -12.57 4.04 10.42
CA LEU A 213 -13.13 2.69 10.54
C LEU A 213 -14.55 2.57 9.97
N GLN A 214 -15.25 3.68 9.76
CA GLN A 214 -16.63 3.69 9.24
C GLN A 214 -16.72 4.10 7.76
N ARG A 215 -15.59 4.15 7.05
CA ARG A 215 -15.57 4.60 5.64
C ARG A 215 -15.86 3.47 4.66
N LYS A 216 -16.36 3.85 3.48
CA LYS A 216 -16.75 2.89 2.43
C LYS A 216 -15.60 2.06 1.89
N ASN A 217 -14.40 2.64 1.79
CA ASN A 217 -13.24 1.95 1.21
C ASN A 217 -12.63 0.97 2.23
N VAL A 218 -12.45 -0.28 1.82
CA VAL A 218 -11.96 -1.37 2.68
C VAL A 218 -10.51 -1.14 3.11
N ASP A 219 -9.61 -0.77 2.19
CA ASP A 219 -8.19 -0.51 2.50
C ASP A 219 -8.03 0.58 3.56
N ILE A 220 -8.93 1.57 3.51
CA ILE A 220 -9.01 2.65 4.49
C ILE A 220 -9.36 2.11 5.88
N ARG A 221 -10.37 1.25 5.99
CA ARG A 221 -10.78 0.66 7.28
C ARG A 221 -9.70 -0.26 7.86
N ILE A 222 -9.07 -1.09 7.01
CA ILE A 222 -7.94 -1.95 7.40
C ILE A 222 -6.82 -1.10 7.97
N SER A 223 -6.43 -0.06 7.23
CA SER A 223 -5.33 0.80 7.63
C SER A 223 -5.63 1.59 8.90
N ALA A 224 -6.89 2.00 9.09
CA ALA A 224 -7.33 2.66 10.31
C ALA A 224 -7.18 1.74 11.52
N ALA A 225 -7.63 0.49 11.40
CA ALA A 225 -7.49 -0.50 12.45
C ALA A 225 -6.02 -0.79 12.81
N GLN A 226 -5.17 -0.95 11.79
CA GLN A 226 -3.74 -1.17 11.96
C GLN A 226 -3.04 0.04 12.62
N GLY A 227 -3.39 1.25 12.19
CA GLY A 227 -2.83 2.50 12.72
C GLY A 227 -3.18 2.73 14.18
N LEU A 228 -4.41 2.39 14.60
CA LEU A 228 -4.76 2.42 16.03
C LEU A 228 -3.94 1.38 16.82
N GLY A 229 -3.66 0.21 16.23
CA GLY A 229 -2.86 -0.84 16.84
C GLY A 229 -1.36 -0.56 16.96
N THR A 230 -0.87 0.64 16.66
CA THR A 230 0.50 1.03 17.05
C THR A 230 0.57 1.70 18.40
N GLN A 231 -0.58 2.06 18.98
CA GLN A 231 -0.66 2.55 20.34
C GLN A 231 -0.50 1.43 21.36
N LEU A 232 0.32 1.71 22.37
CA LEU A 232 0.47 0.83 23.52
C LEU A 232 -0.83 0.76 24.34
N ILE A 233 -1.53 1.90 24.48
CA ILE A 233 -2.79 2.02 25.21
C ILE A 233 -3.76 2.86 24.37
N LEU A 234 -4.89 2.26 24.01
CA LEU A 234 -5.98 2.93 23.32
C LEU A 234 -6.89 3.66 24.30
N SER A 235 -7.42 4.81 23.88
CA SER A 235 -8.52 5.48 24.57
C SER A 235 -9.79 4.64 24.51
N GLU A 236 -10.73 4.89 25.43
CA GLU A 236 -12.00 4.16 25.47
C GLU A 236 -12.78 4.29 24.14
N SER A 237 -12.80 5.49 23.55
CA SER A 237 -13.46 5.71 22.25
C SER A 237 -12.80 4.94 21.12
N ALA A 238 -11.47 4.83 21.12
CA ALA A 238 -10.75 4.00 20.15
C ALA A 238 -11.03 2.51 20.36
N LEU A 239 -11.08 2.04 21.62
CA LEU A 239 -11.46 0.67 21.95
C LEU A 239 -12.89 0.35 21.50
N GLN A 240 -13.85 1.23 21.75
CA GLN A 240 -15.23 1.06 21.28
C GLN A 240 -15.28 0.97 19.75
N ALA A 241 -14.59 1.87 19.04
CA ALA A 241 -14.60 1.88 17.59
C ALA A 241 -13.94 0.62 16.98
N ILE A 242 -12.82 0.16 17.54
CA ILE A 242 -12.16 -1.07 17.10
C ILE A 242 -12.99 -2.32 17.43
N THR A 243 -13.70 -2.29 18.55
CA THR A 243 -14.61 -3.38 18.94
C THR A 243 -15.76 -3.49 17.95
N CYS A 244 -16.33 -2.36 17.50
CA CYS A 244 -17.32 -2.37 16.42
C CYS A 244 -16.74 -2.91 15.10
N ALA A 245 -15.47 -2.64 14.80
CA ALA A 245 -14.80 -3.14 13.59
C ALA A 245 -14.61 -4.67 13.57
N LEU A 246 -14.77 -5.36 14.71
CA LEU A 246 -14.87 -6.83 14.74
C LEU A 246 -16.13 -7.36 14.02
N GLN A 247 -17.11 -6.51 13.71
CA GLN A 247 -18.34 -6.88 12.99
C GLN A 247 -18.35 -6.35 11.55
N ASP A 248 -17.20 -5.90 11.03
CA ASP A 248 -17.10 -5.40 9.66
C ASP A 248 -17.44 -6.48 8.62
N GLU A 249 -18.02 -6.08 7.49
CA GLU A 249 -18.34 -6.97 6.37
C GLU A 249 -17.10 -7.70 5.82
N ASN A 250 -15.94 -7.03 5.85
CA ASN A 250 -14.69 -7.50 5.29
C ASN A 250 -13.82 -8.19 6.34
N GLU A 251 -13.37 -9.41 6.03
CA GLU A 251 -12.56 -10.26 6.92
C GLU A 251 -11.21 -9.65 7.30
N TYR A 252 -10.56 -8.90 6.41
CA TYR A 252 -9.27 -8.26 6.71
C TYR A 252 -9.42 -7.10 7.70
N VAL A 253 -10.57 -6.42 7.70
CA VAL A 253 -10.89 -5.39 8.70
C VAL A 253 -11.12 -6.06 10.07
N ARG A 254 -11.92 -7.13 10.12
CA ARG A 254 -12.16 -7.89 11.35
C ARG A 254 -10.87 -8.48 11.93
N GLU A 255 -10.01 -9.05 11.08
CA GLU A 255 -8.69 -9.56 11.47
C GLU A 255 -7.81 -8.44 12.04
N SER A 256 -7.76 -7.28 11.36
CA SER A 256 -6.99 -6.13 11.82
C SER A 256 -7.49 -5.60 13.16
N ALA A 257 -8.81 -5.55 13.36
CA ALA A 257 -9.42 -5.17 14.62
C ALA A 257 -9.05 -6.12 15.76
N ALA A 258 -9.16 -7.44 15.53
CA ALA A 258 -8.76 -8.46 16.51
C ALA A 258 -7.27 -8.38 16.87
N ASN A 259 -6.40 -8.19 15.88
CA ASN A 259 -4.98 -8.01 16.11
C ASN A 259 -4.68 -6.74 16.94
N THR A 260 -5.37 -5.64 16.65
CA THR A 260 -5.24 -4.38 17.38
C THR A 260 -5.68 -4.51 18.84
N LEU A 261 -6.82 -5.17 19.11
CA LEU A 261 -7.25 -5.48 20.47
C LEU A 261 -6.23 -6.37 21.21
N GLY A 262 -5.70 -7.38 20.53
CA GLY A 262 -4.70 -8.27 21.12
C GLY A 262 -3.36 -7.60 21.47
N LYS A 263 -3.06 -6.42 20.92
CA LYS A 263 -1.87 -5.64 21.31
C LYS A 263 -2.09 -4.82 22.58
N GLN A 264 -3.33 -4.66 23.02
CA GLN A 264 -3.62 -3.93 24.25
C GLN A 264 -3.26 -4.80 25.47
N PRO A 265 -2.62 -4.23 26.48
CA PRO A 265 -2.15 -4.99 27.65
C PRO A 265 -3.32 -5.57 28.45
N THR A 266 -4.44 -4.85 28.51
CA THR A 266 -5.69 -5.27 29.14
C THR A 266 -6.86 -4.83 28.28
N LEU A 267 -7.92 -5.63 28.27
CA LEU A 267 -9.16 -5.33 27.56
C LEU A 267 -10.32 -5.18 28.56
N PRO A 268 -11.11 -4.10 28.47
CA PRO A 268 -12.35 -3.99 29.22
C PRO A 268 -13.38 -5.02 28.73
N GLU A 269 -14.34 -5.39 29.57
CA GLU A 269 -15.31 -6.43 29.27
C GLU A 269 -16.10 -6.16 27.97
N PHE A 270 -16.46 -4.90 27.72
CA PHE A 270 -17.19 -4.51 26.50
C PHE A 270 -16.41 -4.79 25.20
N ALA A 271 -15.08 -4.82 25.25
CA ALA A 271 -14.22 -5.16 24.10
C ALA A 271 -13.89 -6.66 24.08
N LEU A 272 -13.75 -7.25 25.27
CA LEU A 272 -13.41 -8.65 25.44
C LEU A 272 -14.57 -9.57 24.97
N GLN A 273 -15.83 -9.26 25.29
CA GLN A 273 -16.96 -10.10 24.89
C GLN A 273 -17.13 -10.19 23.36
N PRO A 274 -17.13 -9.10 22.59
CA PRO A 274 -17.19 -9.18 21.13
C PRO A 274 -15.96 -9.88 20.53
N LEU A 275 -14.77 -9.69 21.12
CA LEU A 275 -13.57 -10.41 20.70
C LEU A 275 -13.73 -11.92 20.90
N ILE A 276 -14.26 -12.37 22.04
CA ILE A 276 -14.58 -13.78 22.30
C ILE A 276 -15.60 -14.30 21.27
N GLY A 277 -16.64 -13.52 20.96
CA GLY A 277 -17.62 -13.88 19.93
C GLY A 277 -16.98 -14.12 18.55
N ALA A 278 -15.93 -13.37 18.21
CA ALA A 278 -15.19 -13.53 16.96
C ALA A 278 -14.35 -14.83 16.89
N LEU A 279 -14.26 -15.63 17.97
CA LEU A 279 -13.77 -17.02 17.88
C LEU A 279 -14.67 -17.90 17.01
N GLN A 280 -15.90 -17.48 16.71
CA GLN A 280 -16.83 -18.18 15.82
C GLN A 280 -16.96 -17.52 14.44
N ASP A 281 -16.00 -16.64 14.07
CA ASP A 281 -16.03 -15.97 12.77
C ASP A 281 -16.03 -16.95 11.59
N LYS A 282 -16.72 -16.58 10.50
CA LYS A 282 -16.75 -17.37 9.26
C LYS A 282 -15.35 -17.58 8.67
N ASP A 283 -14.46 -16.60 8.82
CA ASP A 283 -13.10 -16.63 8.29
C ASP A 283 -12.11 -17.23 9.30
N ARG A 284 -11.28 -18.16 8.82
CA ARG A 284 -10.31 -18.87 9.67
C ARG A 284 -9.17 -17.98 10.17
N ASN A 285 -8.76 -16.96 9.39
CA ASN A 285 -7.68 -16.07 9.80
C ASN A 285 -8.16 -15.16 10.92
N VAL A 286 -9.41 -14.69 10.85
CA VAL A 286 -10.05 -13.96 11.96
C VAL A 286 -10.07 -14.83 13.22
N ARG A 287 -10.61 -16.06 13.17
CA ARG A 287 -10.65 -16.97 14.35
C ARG A 287 -9.27 -17.22 14.95
N LYS A 288 -8.26 -17.50 14.12
CA LYS A 288 -6.87 -17.69 14.54
C LYS A 288 -6.31 -16.44 15.23
N THR A 289 -6.52 -15.27 14.62
CA THR A 289 -6.02 -13.99 15.14
C THR A 289 -6.69 -13.63 16.47
N VAL A 290 -7.99 -13.93 16.61
CA VAL A 290 -8.74 -13.78 17.86
C VAL A 290 -8.18 -14.68 18.97
N ALA A 291 -7.95 -15.97 18.70
CA ALA A 291 -7.34 -16.87 19.67
C ALA A 291 -5.95 -16.38 20.11
N CYS A 292 -5.12 -15.94 19.17
CA CYS A 292 -3.84 -15.30 19.47
C CYS A 292 -3.99 -14.02 20.30
N ALA A 293 -4.98 -13.17 20.01
CA ALA A 293 -5.24 -11.93 20.74
C ALA A 293 -5.65 -12.19 22.19
N LEU A 294 -6.54 -13.16 22.42
CA LEU A 294 -6.93 -13.60 23.76
C LEU A 294 -5.73 -14.18 24.53
N GLY A 295 -4.87 -14.95 23.85
CA GLY A 295 -3.63 -15.49 24.45
C GLY A 295 -2.57 -14.45 24.82
N LYS A 296 -2.68 -13.20 24.31
CA LYS A 296 -1.83 -12.08 24.73
C LYS A 296 -2.34 -11.39 25.99
N GLN A 297 -3.59 -11.65 26.39
CA GLN A 297 -4.12 -11.14 27.64
C GLN A 297 -3.53 -11.96 28.80
N SER A 298 -3.01 -11.26 29.81
CA SER A 298 -2.30 -11.88 30.94
C SER A 298 -3.20 -12.81 31.77
N THR A 299 -4.48 -12.44 31.89
CA THR A 299 -5.49 -13.18 32.65
C THR A 299 -6.82 -13.07 31.93
N LEU A 300 -7.36 -14.20 31.50
CA LEU A 300 -8.70 -14.29 30.94
C LEU A 300 -9.71 -14.69 32.03
N PRO A 301 -10.90 -14.06 32.06
CA PRO A 301 -11.99 -14.50 32.93
C PRO A 301 -12.54 -15.85 32.46
N GLU A 302 -13.18 -16.59 33.37
CA GLU A 302 -13.65 -17.96 33.09
C GLU A 302 -14.59 -18.05 31.88
N PHE A 303 -15.47 -17.06 31.69
CA PHE A 303 -16.36 -16.99 30.53
C PHE A 303 -15.64 -16.83 29.19
N ALA A 304 -14.39 -16.36 29.19
CA ALA A 304 -13.54 -16.28 28.00
C ALA A 304 -12.78 -17.60 27.73
N LEU A 305 -12.52 -18.37 28.79
CA LEU A 305 -11.81 -19.65 28.67
C LEU A 305 -12.69 -20.70 27.97
N GLN A 306 -13.99 -20.75 28.26
CA GLN A 306 -14.87 -21.77 27.66
C GLN A 306 -14.95 -21.69 26.12
N PRO A 307 -15.17 -20.52 25.49
CA PRO A 307 -15.13 -20.40 24.04
C PRO A 307 -13.75 -20.72 23.44
N LEU A 308 -12.67 -20.38 24.17
CA LEU A 308 -11.30 -20.68 23.73
C LEU A 308 -11.00 -22.19 23.80
N ILE A 309 -11.55 -22.91 24.79
CA ILE A 309 -11.54 -24.38 24.84
C ILE A 309 -12.30 -24.93 23.63
N GLY A 310 -13.45 -24.35 23.28
CA GLY A 310 -14.20 -24.73 22.08
C GLY A 310 -13.37 -24.58 20.79
N ALA A 311 -12.51 -23.57 20.72
CA ALA A 311 -11.60 -23.36 19.58
C ALA A 311 -10.49 -24.43 19.45
N LEU A 312 -10.28 -25.29 20.47
CA LEU A 312 -9.45 -26.50 20.32
C LEU A 312 -10.07 -27.50 19.35
N GLN A 313 -11.39 -27.46 19.14
CA GLN A 313 -12.10 -28.34 18.22
C GLN A 313 -12.38 -27.65 16.86
N ASP A 314 -11.68 -26.56 16.55
CA ASP A 314 -11.85 -25.86 15.29
C ASP A 314 -11.42 -26.73 14.10
N LYS A 315 -12.15 -26.62 12.98
CA LYS A 315 -11.83 -27.32 11.74
C LYS A 315 -10.47 -26.93 11.14
N ASP A 316 -9.97 -25.72 11.43
CA ASP A 316 -8.69 -25.24 10.94
C ASP A 316 -7.57 -25.48 11.97
N ARG A 317 -6.55 -26.21 11.55
CA ARG A 317 -5.41 -26.58 12.39
C ARG A 317 -4.67 -25.37 12.98
N ASN A 318 -4.60 -24.24 12.27
CA ASN A 318 -3.92 -23.06 12.79
C ASN A 318 -4.72 -22.39 13.92
N VAL A 319 -6.05 -22.47 13.87
CA VAL A 319 -6.93 -22.00 14.95
C VAL A 319 -6.73 -22.87 16.19
N LYS A 320 -6.72 -24.21 16.03
CA LYS A 320 -6.45 -25.15 17.13
C LYS A 320 -5.12 -24.86 17.82
N LYS A 321 -4.04 -24.72 17.05
CA LYS A 321 -2.71 -24.34 17.56
C LYS A 321 -2.71 -22.99 18.29
N ALA A 322 -3.42 -21.99 17.76
CA ALA A 322 -3.54 -20.70 18.41
C ALA A 322 -4.30 -20.80 19.74
N ALA A 323 -5.35 -21.61 19.81
CA ALA A 323 -6.10 -21.87 21.05
C ALA A 323 -5.26 -22.60 22.10
N VAL A 324 -4.53 -23.66 21.72
CA VAL A 324 -3.57 -24.37 22.59
C VAL A 324 -2.56 -23.37 23.19
N ARG A 325 -1.93 -22.55 22.34
CA ARG A 325 -0.99 -21.52 22.78
C ARG A 325 -1.61 -20.49 23.71
N ALA A 326 -2.83 -20.05 23.40
CA ALA A 326 -3.52 -19.05 24.19
C ALA A 326 -3.87 -19.56 25.58
N LEU A 327 -4.36 -20.80 25.68
CA LEU A 327 -4.64 -21.48 26.96
C LEU A 327 -3.35 -21.74 27.73
N GLY A 328 -2.28 -22.21 27.07
CA GLY A 328 -0.98 -22.45 27.70
C GLY A 328 -0.31 -21.20 28.30
N LYS A 329 -0.68 -20.01 27.83
CA LYS A 329 -0.22 -18.72 28.38
C LYS A 329 -1.02 -18.25 29.60
N GLN A 330 -2.17 -18.86 29.89
CA GLN A 330 -2.98 -18.46 31.03
C GLN A 330 -2.38 -18.98 32.33
N ARG A 331 -2.23 -18.10 33.32
CA ARG A 331 -1.71 -18.46 34.65
C ARG A 331 -2.60 -19.45 35.40
N THR A 332 -3.90 -19.37 35.17
CA THR A 332 -4.91 -20.20 35.84
C THR A 332 -5.84 -20.78 34.79
N LEU A 333 -5.95 -22.11 34.79
CA LEU A 333 -6.85 -22.84 33.93
C LEU A 333 -7.82 -23.66 34.80
N PRO A 334 -9.13 -23.64 34.54
CA PRO A 334 -10.05 -24.55 35.19
C PRO A 334 -9.73 -25.99 34.79
N GLY A 335 -10.09 -26.96 35.63
CA GLY A 335 -9.80 -28.38 35.39
C GLY A 335 -10.33 -28.89 34.04
N SER A 336 -11.46 -28.35 33.57
CA SER A 336 -12.02 -28.64 32.24
C SER A 336 -11.12 -28.17 31.10
N ALA A 337 -10.48 -27.00 31.23
CA ALA A 337 -9.53 -26.50 30.23
C ALA A 337 -8.26 -27.35 30.19
N LEU A 338 -7.75 -27.78 31.35
CA LEU A 338 -6.59 -28.66 31.44
C LEU A 338 -6.87 -30.02 30.79
N GLN A 339 -8.04 -30.61 31.06
CA GLN A 339 -8.44 -31.88 30.45
C GLN A 339 -8.56 -31.77 28.93
N ALA A 340 -9.19 -30.70 28.42
CA ALA A 340 -9.30 -30.48 26.99
C ALA A 340 -7.93 -30.28 26.32
N LEU A 341 -7.02 -29.55 26.97
CA LEU A 341 -5.66 -29.36 26.50
C LEU A 341 -4.87 -30.69 26.46
N ILE A 342 -4.99 -31.52 27.51
CA ILE A 342 -4.36 -32.85 27.56
C ILE A 342 -4.88 -33.74 26.42
N GLY A 343 -6.18 -33.74 26.15
CA GLY A 343 -6.75 -34.50 25.04
C GLY A 343 -6.17 -34.09 23.68
N GLU A 344 -6.16 -32.78 23.38
CA GLU A 344 -5.62 -32.29 22.10
C GLU A 344 -4.12 -32.56 21.94
N LEU A 345 -3.35 -32.52 23.04
CA LEU A 345 -1.92 -32.84 23.03
C LEU A 345 -1.64 -34.34 22.84
N GLN A 346 -2.57 -35.21 23.24
CA GLN A 346 -2.47 -36.66 23.02
C GLN A 346 -2.88 -37.05 21.60
N ASP A 347 -3.81 -36.31 20.98
CA ASP A 347 -4.33 -36.59 19.64
C ASP A 347 -3.44 -36.02 18.51
N GLU A 348 -2.74 -34.89 18.71
CA GLU A 348 -1.80 -34.33 17.72
C GLU A 348 -0.33 -34.57 18.12
N ASN A 349 0.33 -35.57 17.54
CA ASN A 349 1.75 -35.89 17.80
C ASN A 349 2.73 -34.80 17.28
N GLU A 350 3.71 -34.45 18.14
CA GLU A 350 4.86 -33.52 17.97
C GLU A 350 4.58 -32.02 17.78
N GLU A 351 3.68 -31.59 16.88
CA GLU A 351 3.59 -30.17 16.52
C GLU A 351 2.82 -29.28 17.53
N THR A 352 1.88 -29.85 18.29
CA THR A 352 1.14 -29.13 19.35
C THR A 352 1.97 -29.00 20.63
N VAL A 353 2.79 -29.99 20.94
CA VAL A 353 3.78 -29.95 22.02
C VAL A 353 4.82 -28.85 21.73
N ASN A 354 5.36 -28.81 20.51
CA ASN A 354 6.24 -27.72 20.06
C ASN A 354 5.57 -26.33 20.12
N ALA A 355 4.24 -26.25 20.01
CA ALA A 355 3.52 -24.99 20.10
C ALA A 355 3.53 -24.39 21.52
N LEU A 356 3.66 -25.22 22.56
CA LEU A 356 3.81 -24.80 23.95
C LEU A 356 5.27 -24.48 24.32
N GLU A 357 6.24 -25.18 23.73
CA GLU A 357 7.67 -25.05 24.06
C GLU A 357 8.35 -23.79 23.52
N GLN A 358 7.77 -23.09 22.53
CA GLN A 358 8.42 -21.95 21.88
C GLN A 358 8.61 -20.69 22.74
N HIS A 359 8.23 -20.66 24.03
CA HIS A 359 8.55 -19.55 24.95
C HIS A 359 8.58 -19.98 26.43
N VAL A 360 9.53 -20.86 26.79
CA VAL A 360 10.16 -20.81 28.13
C VAL A 360 11.39 -19.91 28.05
#